data_AF-A0A956I4L0-F1
#
_entry.id   AF-A0A956I4L0-F1
#
_cell.length_a   1.000
_cell.length_b   1.000
_cell.length_c   1.000
_cell.angle_alpha   90.00
_cell.angle_beta   90.00
_cell.angle_gamma   90.00
#
_symmetry.space_group_name_H-M   'P 1'
#
loop_
_entity.id
_entity.type
_entity.pdbx_description
1 polymer ?
#
loop_
_entity_poly.entity_id
_entity_poly.type
_entity_poly.pdbx_seq_one_letter_code
_entity_poly.pdbx_strand_id
1 'polypeptide(L)'
;MHDALKEAVENEMRQASVRPNTGDRYADELTDDLAQVPETVSDTEHAQMRAHARTDEHLSEHVGAFVVTEAGHVVGLVRLAKSVALTLLVATMLVFAAPPGQARAHGRPPYLERIAFDPGNDLRVVAQTSFGLVVSEDGGTSWRWVCSAVYRADPTTEDPDVVVADDGGLVVGAFDGAARGSPDLCEWTFPDGPARRVFVVDLERDPFGSAIWGVTSTGTAADVVVRSEDMGLSWVAVGPPIEDVLIESMARAASDSGRVYLGGAIPIGAEPRQGFVLRSEDAGESYTPVDLPLDDGERFPLIVAVDPTDADRVFVRVTRRATDIRPERLLYSDDGALSFREVFRLRGMRAVALSEDGQRLWVGSAQGEGLHLARGGSFDFERMNDVDVRCVEVRGDELWLCIDPHRNDFALGRSIDEGATVEPLLRLQDVELLPECPACSATGFTCPAWQDDLAFDQDQYFGSGMPPPGGATGQPRDAGDIALCGAESPPTEMGCGCRVVRPAADLPIPFLFALWALTRRVRRRAERT
;
A
#
# COMPACT_ATOMS: atom_id res chain seq x y z
N MET A 1 10.26 12.74 -48.95
CA MET A 1 9.07 12.54 -48.09
C MET A 1 8.76 11.07 -47.86
N HIS A 2 9.10 10.15 -48.78
CA HIS A 2 9.05 8.71 -48.53
C HIS A 2 10.26 8.18 -47.72
N ASP A 3 11.44 8.78 -47.90
CA ASP A 3 12.66 8.36 -47.15
C ASP A 3 12.69 8.84 -45.69
N ALA A 4 12.08 9.99 -45.38
CA ALA A 4 11.97 10.49 -44.01
C ALA A 4 10.99 9.67 -43.14
N LEU A 5 10.04 8.95 -43.77
CA LEU A 5 9.12 8.05 -43.07
C LEU A 5 9.78 6.70 -42.76
N LYS A 6 10.75 6.29 -43.58
CA LYS A 6 11.50 5.04 -43.42
C LYS A 6 12.51 5.14 -42.27
N GLU A 7 13.15 6.29 -42.14
CA GLU A 7 14.13 6.59 -41.08
C GLU A 7 13.46 6.76 -39.69
N ALA A 8 12.21 7.22 -39.65
CA ALA A 8 11.42 7.32 -38.41
C ALA A 8 10.98 5.93 -37.88
N VAL A 9 10.59 5.02 -38.78
CA VAL A 9 10.18 3.65 -38.42
C VAL A 9 11.39 2.79 -38.02
N GLU A 10 12.54 2.96 -38.66
CA GLU A 10 13.78 2.25 -38.27
C GLU A 10 14.36 2.72 -36.93
N ASN A 11 14.13 3.98 -36.52
CA ASN A 11 14.52 4.48 -35.19
C ASN A 11 13.57 4.02 -34.07
N GLU A 12 12.27 3.90 -34.33
CA GLU A 12 11.33 3.30 -33.37
C GLU A 12 11.64 1.82 -33.12
N MET A 13 12.01 1.06 -34.16
CA MET A 13 12.35 -0.36 -34.01
C MET A 13 13.68 -0.61 -33.27
N ARG A 14 14.62 0.34 -33.26
CA ARG A 14 15.84 0.24 -32.43
C ARG A 14 15.59 0.57 -30.95
N GLN A 15 14.62 1.41 -30.64
CA GLN A 15 14.26 1.75 -29.26
C GLN A 15 13.36 0.68 -28.60
N ALA A 16 12.68 -0.15 -29.39
CA ALA A 16 11.89 -1.29 -28.90
C ALA A 16 12.72 -2.53 -28.50
N SER A 17 14.03 -2.55 -28.75
CA SER A 17 14.93 -3.70 -28.51
C SER A 17 15.60 -3.72 -27.11
N VAL A 18 15.15 -2.88 -26.17
CA VAL A 18 15.63 -2.83 -24.78
C VAL A 18 14.45 -2.91 -23.81
N ARG A 19 13.69 -4.01 -23.85
CA ARG A 19 12.79 -4.48 -22.78
C ARG A 19 12.68 -6.02 -22.87
N PRO A 20 12.79 -6.79 -21.75
CA PRO A 20 12.58 -8.22 -21.81
C PRO A 20 11.11 -8.57 -21.98
N ASN A 21 10.85 -9.48 -22.92
CA ASN A 21 9.56 -10.06 -23.29
C ASN A 21 8.96 -10.91 -22.16
N THR A 22 7.70 -10.64 -21.80
CA THR A 22 6.74 -11.63 -21.29
C THR A 22 5.70 -11.89 -22.38
N GLY A 23 5.51 -13.16 -22.75
CA GLY A 23 4.38 -13.62 -23.54
C GLY A 23 4.67 -13.82 -25.03
N ASP A 24 5.02 -15.05 -25.41
CA ASP A 24 4.43 -15.75 -26.57
C ASP A 24 5.08 -17.13 -26.73
N ARG A 25 4.45 -18.14 -26.12
CA ARG A 25 4.52 -19.54 -26.56
C ARG A 25 3.13 -20.13 -26.41
N TYR A 26 2.27 -19.89 -27.40
CA TYR A 26 1.08 -20.70 -27.66
C TYR A 26 0.55 -20.36 -29.06
N ALA A 27 1.23 -20.88 -30.09
CA ALA A 27 0.68 -21.09 -31.43
C ALA A 27 1.76 -21.77 -32.28
N ASP A 28 1.89 -23.09 -32.14
CA ASP A 28 2.26 -24.02 -33.21
C ASP A 28 2.49 -25.40 -32.59
N GLU A 29 1.41 -26.19 -32.52
CA GLU A 29 1.43 -27.67 -32.55
C GLU A 29 -0.01 -28.15 -32.45
N LEU A 30 -0.73 -28.10 -33.57
CA LEU A 30 -2.06 -28.71 -33.69
C LEU A 30 -2.31 -29.15 -35.14
N THR A 31 -1.43 -30.03 -35.62
CA THR A 31 -1.68 -30.90 -36.78
C THR A 31 -0.86 -32.18 -36.64
N ASP A 32 -1.31 -33.10 -35.79
CA ASP A 32 -1.38 -34.54 -36.07
C ASP A 32 -1.80 -35.25 -34.77
N ASP A 33 -3.01 -35.81 -34.78
CA ASP A 33 -3.38 -37.09 -34.14
C ASP A 33 -4.90 -37.17 -33.98
N LEU A 34 -5.57 -37.46 -35.10
CA LEU A 34 -6.86 -38.11 -35.10
C LEU A 34 -6.66 -39.60 -35.36
N ALA A 35 -6.60 -40.41 -34.31
CA ALA A 35 -6.97 -41.82 -34.37
C ALA A 35 -7.17 -42.41 -32.96
N GLN A 36 -8.31 -43.12 -32.78
CA GLN A 36 -8.58 -44.13 -31.72
C GLN A 36 -9.00 -43.55 -30.35
N VAL A 37 -10.12 -43.84 -29.68
CA VAL A 37 -11.16 -44.92 -29.66
C VAL A 37 -12.46 -44.36 -28.95
N PRO A 38 -13.50 -45.13 -28.55
CA PRO A 38 -14.83 -45.28 -29.19
C PRO A 38 -16.04 -44.64 -28.46
N GLU A 39 -17.20 -44.75 -29.13
CA GLU A 39 -18.57 -44.47 -28.71
C GLU A 39 -19.03 -45.19 -27.42
N THR A 40 -19.85 -44.51 -26.58
CA THR A 40 -21.19 -44.98 -26.13
C THR A 40 -21.90 -43.96 -25.19
N VAL A 41 -22.90 -43.27 -25.76
CA VAL A 41 -24.27 -42.93 -25.30
C VAL A 41 -24.64 -43.02 -23.79
N SER A 42 -25.16 -41.92 -23.19
CA SER A 42 -26.62 -41.73 -23.00
C SER A 42 -27.02 -40.38 -22.37
N ASP A 43 -27.79 -39.61 -23.15
CA ASP A 43 -28.95 -38.78 -22.81
C ASP A 43 -29.25 -38.50 -21.33
N THR A 44 -29.04 -37.25 -20.87
CA THR A 44 -30.06 -36.41 -20.21
C THR A 44 -29.53 -34.98 -20.12
N GLU A 45 -29.81 -34.10 -21.10
CA GLU A 45 -29.76 -32.62 -20.93
C GLU A 45 -30.14 -31.87 -22.23
N HIS A 46 -31.30 -32.20 -22.81
CA HIS A 46 -31.80 -31.50 -24.00
C HIS A 46 -33.28 -31.08 -23.84
N ALA A 47 -33.60 -30.50 -22.68
CA ALA A 47 -34.94 -29.98 -22.41
C ALA A 47 -34.92 -28.78 -21.46
N GLN A 48 -34.41 -27.61 -21.90
CA GLN A 48 -34.84 -26.35 -21.27
C GLN A 48 -34.67 -25.04 -22.06
N MET A 49 -34.41 -25.06 -23.38
CA MET A 49 -34.25 -23.80 -24.14
C MET A 49 -34.85 -23.80 -25.55
N ARG A 50 -36.12 -24.18 -25.71
CA ARG A 50 -36.94 -23.81 -26.88
C ARG A 50 -38.44 -23.71 -26.53
N ALA A 51 -38.95 -22.49 -26.35
CA ALA A 51 -40.35 -22.14 -26.66
C ALA A 51 -40.52 -20.61 -26.63
N HIS A 52 -40.24 -19.98 -27.76
CA HIS A 52 -40.84 -18.70 -28.15
C HIS A 52 -41.92 -19.00 -29.20
N ALA A 53 -43.02 -18.24 -29.14
CA ALA A 53 -44.10 -18.06 -30.13
C ALA A 53 -45.41 -18.88 -29.96
N ARG A 54 -46.48 -18.14 -29.60
CA ARG A 54 -47.93 -18.17 -29.96
C ARG A 54 -48.72 -17.56 -28.78
N THR A 55 -49.74 -16.71 -28.87
CA THR A 55 -50.61 -16.12 -29.92
C THR A 55 -51.51 -15.07 -29.24
N ASP A 56 -52.08 -14.14 -30.02
CA ASP A 56 -53.46 -13.58 -29.98
C ASP A 56 -53.45 -12.09 -30.41
N GLU A 57 -53.81 -11.76 -31.66
CA GLU A 57 -55.17 -11.56 -32.22
C GLU A 57 -55.85 -10.23 -31.79
N HIS A 58 -55.95 -9.26 -32.70
CA HIS A 58 -57.26 -8.80 -33.24
C HIS A 58 -57.17 -7.72 -34.35
N LEU A 59 -57.90 -8.01 -35.45
CA LEU A 59 -58.62 -7.14 -36.40
C LEU A 59 -57.78 -6.27 -37.38
N SER A 60 -57.69 -6.58 -38.69
CA SER A 60 -58.71 -6.49 -39.77
C SER A 60 -59.10 -5.04 -40.08
N GLU A 61 -59.29 -4.53 -41.30
CA GLU A 61 -58.90 -4.81 -42.70
C GLU A 61 -59.61 -3.69 -43.51
N HIS A 62 -59.11 -3.36 -44.70
CA HIS A 62 -59.82 -2.75 -45.85
C HIS A 62 -59.99 -1.21 -46.02
N VAL A 63 -59.83 -0.86 -47.32
CA VAL A 63 -60.22 0.34 -48.09
C VAL A 63 -59.28 1.54 -47.96
N GLY A 64 -58.74 2.17 -49.01
CA GLY A 64 -58.92 2.11 -50.46
C GLY A 64 -58.15 3.30 -51.07
N ALA A 65 -57.73 3.16 -52.33
CA ALA A 65 -56.94 4.14 -53.06
C ALA A 65 -57.74 5.40 -53.48
N PHE A 66 -57.11 6.60 -53.49
CA PHE A 66 -56.87 7.46 -54.68
C PHE A 66 -56.45 8.91 -54.30
N VAL A 67 -55.39 9.36 -54.97
CA VAL A 67 -55.11 10.70 -55.57
C VAL A 67 -54.79 11.94 -54.71
N VAL A 68 -53.51 12.32 -54.85
CA VAL A 68 -52.88 13.63 -55.10
C VAL A 68 -53.70 14.91 -54.90
N THR A 69 -53.22 15.76 -53.98
CA THR A 69 -52.69 17.15 -54.09
C THR A 69 -52.65 17.66 -52.63
N GLU A 70 -51.75 18.47 -52.11
CA GLU A 70 -51.02 19.62 -52.62
C GLU A 70 -49.91 19.94 -51.60
N ALA A 71 -48.87 20.65 -52.04
CA ALA A 71 -47.67 20.97 -51.28
C ALA A 71 -47.96 21.79 -50.01
N GLY A 72 -47.17 21.58 -48.93
CA GLY A 72 -47.12 22.60 -47.88
C GLY A 72 -46.50 22.32 -46.52
N HIS A 73 -45.93 21.16 -46.15
CA HIS A 73 -45.53 20.96 -44.73
C HIS A 73 -44.25 20.16 -44.45
N VAL A 74 -43.26 20.09 -45.36
CA VAL A 74 -42.03 19.30 -45.10
C VAL A 74 -40.79 20.15 -44.74
N VAL A 75 -40.83 21.48 -44.87
CA VAL A 75 -39.64 22.33 -44.64
C VAL A 75 -39.43 22.69 -43.15
N GLY A 76 -40.45 22.57 -42.30
CA GLY A 76 -40.39 22.96 -40.87
C GLY A 76 -39.66 21.96 -39.96
N LEU A 77 -39.88 20.66 -40.15
CA LEU A 77 -39.39 19.60 -39.26
C LEU A 77 -37.86 19.35 -39.37
N VAL A 78 -37.28 19.56 -40.56
CA VAL A 78 -35.82 19.37 -40.77
C VAL A 78 -34.99 20.47 -40.10
N ARG A 79 -35.55 21.66 -39.88
CA ARG A 79 -34.82 22.78 -39.23
C ARG A 79 -34.79 22.67 -37.71
N LEU A 80 -35.82 22.08 -37.09
CA LEU A 80 -35.87 21.88 -35.64
C LEU A 80 -34.91 20.77 -35.19
N ALA A 81 -34.85 19.65 -35.93
CA ALA A 81 -33.96 18.52 -35.62
C ALA A 81 -32.46 18.87 -35.71
N LYS A 82 -32.07 19.71 -36.69
CA LYS A 82 -30.67 20.18 -36.83
C LYS A 82 -30.25 21.14 -35.71
N SER A 83 -31.19 21.90 -35.16
CA SER A 83 -30.91 22.85 -34.08
C SER A 83 -30.71 22.13 -32.74
N VAL A 84 -31.49 21.07 -32.47
CA VAL A 84 -31.33 20.24 -31.27
C VAL A 84 -30.02 19.45 -31.32
N ALA A 85 -29.68 18.85 -32.46
CA ALA A 85 -28.44 18.12 -32.64
C ALA A 85 -27.18 19.00 -32.45
N LEU A 86 -27.20 20.23 -32.96
CA LEU A 86 -26.07 21.17 -32.79
C LEU A 86 -25.94 21.66 -31.34
N THR A 87 -27.07 21.85 -30.64
CA THR A 87 -27.05 22.28 -29.23
C THR A 87 -26.54 21.16 -28.32
N LEU A 88 -26.91 19.91 -28.60
CA LEU A 88 -26.35 18.73 -27.94
C LEU A 88 -24.85 18.59 -28.21
N LEU A 89 -24.40 18.75 -29.46
CA LEU A 89 -22.98 18.62 -29.81
C LEU A 89 -22.09 19.69 -29.12
N VAL A 90 -22.59 20.93 -29.02
CA VAL A 90 -21.91 22.03 -28.33
C VAL A 90 -21.91 21.83 -26.81
N ALA A 91 -23.01 21.32 -26.23
CA ALA A 91 -23.07 20.99 -24.81
C ALA A 91 -22.10 19.85 -24.46
N THR A 92 -22.02 18.80 -25.29
CA THR A 92 -21.06 17.71 -25.09
C THR A 92 -19.61 18.20 -25.23
N MET A 93 -19.31 19.07 -26.21
CA MET A 93 -17.96 19.67 -26.32
C MET A 93 -17.60 20.57 -25.13
N LEU A 94 -18.56 21.28 -24.53
CA LEU A 94 -18.32 22.08 -23.32
C LEU A 94 -18.07 21.23 -22.07
N VAL A 95 -18.68 20.04 -21.98
CA VAL A 95 -18.41 19.07 -20.89
C VAL A 95 -17.01 18.45 -21.02
N PHE A 96 -16.55 18.18 -22.25
CA PHE A 96 -15.19 17.66 -22.49
C PHE A 96 -14.09 18.74 -22.51
N ALA A 97 -14.44 20.03 -22.57
CA ALA A 97 -13.51 21.16 -22.52
C ALA A 97 -13.33 21.73 -21.10
N ALA A 98 -14.04 21.21 -20.11
CA ALA A 98 -13.68 21.45 -18.72
C ALA A 98 -12.25 20.90 -18.52
N PRO A 99 -11.28 21.69 -18.01
CA PRO A 99 -10.01 21.12 -17.61
C PRO A 99 -10.33 19.96 -16.67
N PRO A 100 -9.71 18.77 -16.82
CA PRO A 100 -9.85 17.73 -15.84
C PRO A 100 -9.54 18.39 -14.50
N GLY A 101 -10.53 18.48 -13.61
CA GLY A 101 -10.26 18.86 -12.23
C GLY A 101 -9.12 17.95 -11.81
N GLN A 102 -8.02 18.53 -11.34
CA GLN A 102 -6.91 17.73 -10.83
C GLN A 102 -7.52 16.74 -9.85
N ALA A 103 -7.59 15.48 -10.24
CA ALA A 103 -7.83 14.41 -9.31
C ALA A 103 -6.60 14.47 -8.42
N ARG A 104 -6.72 15.17 -7.28
CA ARG A 104 -5.68 15.13 -6.26
C ARG A 104 -5.64 13.68 -5.85
N ALA A 105 -4.55 12.99 -6.20
CA ALA A 105 -4.27 11.69 -5.64
C ALA A 105 -4.31 11.89 -4.13
N HIS A 106 -5.28 11.27 -3.46
CA HIS A 106 -5.35 11.29 -2.01
C HIS A 106 -4.06 10.64 -1.49
N GLY A 107 -3.43 11.25 -0.49
CA GLY A 107 -2.33 10.62 0.23
C GLY A 107 -2.75 9.28 0.80
N ARG A 108 -1.78 8.49 1.27
CA ARG A 108 -2.11 7.27 2.02
C ARG A 108 -2.81 7.66 3.33
N PRO A 109 -3.80 6.89 3.78
CA PRO A 109 -4.38 7.12 5.10
C PRO A 109 -3.30 7.14 6.19
N PRO A 110 -3.42 8.03 7.18
CA PRO A 110 -2.41 8.23 8.20
C PRO A 110 -2.59 7.15 9.27
N TYR A 111 -1.99 5.99 9.03
CA TYR A 111 -2.04 4.84 9.93
C TYR A 111 -0.73 4.65 10.67
N LEU A 112 -0.83 4.04 11.85
CA LEU A 112 0.28 3.42 12.55
C LEU A 112 0.19 1.91 12.33
N GLU A 113 1.31 1.27 11.99
CA GLU A 113 1.35 -0.17 11.73
C GLU A 113 2.33 -0.92 12.63
N ARG A 114 3.22 -0.21 13.35
CA ARG A 114 4.23 -0.83 14.22
C ARG A 114 4.64 0.12 15.36
N ILE A 115 5.01 -0.48 16.49
CA ILE A 115 5.58 0.21 17.66
C ILE A 115 6.93 -0.47 17.97
N ALA A 116 7.94 0.32 18.32
CA ALA A 116 9.23 -0.16 18.78
C ALA A 116 9.59 0.51 20.11
N PHE A 117 9.98 -0.31 21.09
CA PHE A 117 10.44 0.15 22.39
C PHE A 117 11.96 0.21 22.47
N ASP A 118 12.46 1.24 23.12
CA ASP A 118 13.87 1.37 23.48
C ASP A 118 14.20 0.39 24.64
N PRO A 119 15.17 -0.53 24.47
CA PRO A 119 15.50 -1.51 25.49
C PRO A 119 16.23 -0.90 26.71
N GLY A 120 16.82 0.30 26.55
CA GLY A 120 17.54 1.02 27.60
C GLY A 120 16.75 2.16 28.24
N ASN A 121 15.58 2.52 27.69
CA ASN A 121 14.79 3.66 28.15
C ASN A 121 13.27 3.45 27.96
N ASP A 122 12.58 3.04 29.03
CA ASP A 122 11.12 2.80 29.01
C ASP A 122 10.26 4.03 28.64
N LEU A 123 10.81 5.25 28.73
CA LEU A 123 10.11 6.47 28.32
C LEU A 123 10.11 6.67 26.81
N ARG A 124 11.02 6.01 26.10
CA ARG A 124 11.16 6.17 24.66
C ARG A 124 10.34 5.14 23.90
N VAL A 125 9.45 5.64 23.06
CA VAL A 125 8.55 4.84 22.24
C VAL A 125 8.56 5.40 20.82
N VAL A 126 8.80 4.54 19.84
CA VAL A 126 8.74 4.89 18.42
C VAL A 126 7.52 4.21 17.82
N ALA A 127 6.70 4.94 17.08
CA ALA A 127 5.66 4.37 16.25
C ALA A 127 5.90 4.72 14.79
N GLN A 128 5.84 3.70 13.93
CA GLN A 128 5.93 3.90 12.50
C GLN A 128 4.56 4.30 11.94
N THR A 129 4.56 5.32 11.09
CA THR A 129 3.38 5.81 10.39
C THR A 129 3.57 5.79 8.87
N SER A 130 2.48 5.88 8.11
CA SER A 130 2.52 6.00 6.65
C SER A 130 3.15 7.30 6.13
N PHE A 131 3.45 8.26 7.01
CA PHE A 131 4.00 9.58 6.69
C PHE A 131 5.30 9.89 7.44
N GLY A 132 5.89 8.92 8.14
CA GLY A 132 7.12 9.11 8.90
C GLY A 132 7.21 8.22 10.14
N LEU A 133 8.07 8.62 11.07
CA LEU A 133 8.11 8.07 12.42
C LEU A 133 7.58 9.11 13.39
N VAL A 134 6.86 8.67 14.43
CA VAL A 134 6.52 9.51 15.58
C VAL A 134 7.17 8.94 16.83
N VAL A 135 7.79 9.81 17.61
CA VAL A 135 8.64 9.41 18.73
C VAL A 135 8.22 10.16 19.98
N SER A 136 8.01 9.41 21.05
CA SER A 136 7.86 9.92 22.40
C SER A 136 9.17 9.70 23.16
N GLU A 137 9.57 10.68 23.97
CA GLU A 137 10.70 10.59 24.91
C GLU A 137 10.23 10.65 26.38
N ASP A 138 8.92 10.69 26.63
CA ASP A 138 8.30 10.96 27.94
C ASP A 138 7.15 9.99 28.26
N GLY A 139 7.24 8.75 27.79
CA GLY A 139 6.30 7.68 28.10
C GLY A 139 4.94 7.81 27.39
N GLY A 140 4.88 8.54 26.28
CA GLY A 140 3.70 8.75 25.45
C GLY A 140 2.93 10.02 25.80
N THR A 141 3.53 10.95 26.55
CA THR A 141 2.89 12.22 26.93
C THR A 141 2.94 13.24 25.79
N SER A 142 4.05 13.27 25.03
CA SER A 142 4.22 14.08 23.84
C SER A 142 4.86 13.29 22.70
N TRP A 143 4.57 13.70 21.46
CA TRP A 143 4.99 12.98 20.27
C TRP A 143 5.59 13.92 19.24
N ARG A 144 6.77 13.58 18.74
CA ARG A 144 7.50 14.36 17.75
C ARG A 144 7.69 13.57 16.46
N TRP A 145 7.61 14.25 15.32
CA TRP A 145 7.66 13.63 14.00
C TRP A 145 9.02 13.72 13.31
N VAL A 146 9.46 12.58 12.74
CA VAL A 146 10.54 12.46 11.77
C VAL A 146 9.94 12.15 10.40
N CYS A 147 10.22 12.98 9.40
CA CYS A 147 9.76 12.76 8.02
C CYS A 147 10.43 11.54 7.37
N SER A 148 9.71 10.82 6.50
CA SER A 148 10.28 9.65 5.81
C SER A 148 11.43 9.96 4.85
N ALA A 149 11.46 11.20 4.34
CA ALA A 149 12.48 11.67 3.42
C ALA A 149 13.89 11.60 4.02
N VAL A 150 14.06 11.84 5.33
CA VAL A 150 15.39 11.86 5.96
C VAL A 150 16.05 10.48 5.97
N TYR A 151 15.25 9.41 6.02
CA TYR A 151 15.70 8.03 5.96
C TYR A 151 15.36 7.33 4.64
N ARG A 152 14.98 8.11 3.62
CA ARG A 152 14.77 7.69 2.22
C ARG A 152 13.71 6.61 2.00
N ALA A 153 12.66 6.59 2.83
CA ALA A 153 11.48 5.78 2.55
C ALA A 153 10.45 6.60 1.77
N ASP A 154 9.83 5.99 0.76
CA ASP A 154 8.71 6.53 0.00
C ASP A 154 7.41 6.43 0.83
N PRO A 155 6.89 7.55 1.36
CA PRO A 155 5.67 7.52 2.17
C PRO A 155 4.42 7.16 1.34
N THR A 156 4.51 7.15 0.00
CA THR A 156 3.40 6.77 -0.88
C THR A 156 3.27 5.26 -1.08
N THR A 157 4.29 4.46 -0.72
CA THR A 157 4.30 3.02 -0.96
C THR A 157 4.89 2.18 0.18
N GLU A 158 5.60 2.78 1.12
CA GLU A 158 6.35 2.06 2.16
C GLU A 158 5.76 2.23 3.56
N ASP A 159 5.73 1.13 4.32
CA ASP A 159 5.60 1.11 5.78
C ASP A 159 6.88 0.47 6.34
N PRO A 160 7.96 1.25 6.51
CA PRO A 160 9.28 0.70 6.79
C PRO A 160 9.32 0.00 8.15
N ASP A 161 10.17 -1.03 8.26
CA ASP A 161 10.43 -1.63 9.57
C ASP A 161 11.33 -0.73 10.42
N VAL A 162 11.17 -0.79 11.73
CA VAL A 162 11.92 0.03 12.67
C VAL A 162 12.26 -0.74 13.94
N VAL A 163 13.53 -0.71 14.32
CA VAL A 163 14.00 -1.21 15.61
C VAL A 163 14.80 -0.11 16.32
N VAL A 164 14.65 -0.05 17.65
CA VAL A 164 15.52 0.78 18.50
C VAL A 164 16.71 -0.06 18.92
N ALA A 165 17.91 0.37 18.56
CA ALA A 165 19.18 -0.25 18.94
C ALA A 165 19.53 0.04 20.41
N ASP A 166 20.48 -0.72 20.97
CA ASP A 166 20.86 -0.64 22.38
C ASP A 166 21.48 0.71 22.80
N ASP A 167 22.02 1.47 21.85
CA ASP A 167 22.51 2.83 22.09
C ASP A 167 21.41 3.90 21.97
N GLY A 168 20.15 3.49 21.77
CA GLY A 168 19.02 4.35 21.48
C GLY A 168 18.95 4.82 20.03
N GLY A 169 19.89 4.45 19.15
CA GLY A 169 19.76 4.74 17.73
C GLY A 169 18.59 4.00 17.09
N LEU A 170 18.11 4.47 15.92
CA LEU A 170 17.12 3.71 15.14
C LEU A 170 17.77 3.03 13.94
N VAL A 171 17.36 1.80 13.68
CA VAL A 171 17.57 1.16 12.39
C VAL A 171 16.22 1.08 11.70
N VAL A 172 16.17 1.61 10.48
CA VAL A 172 14.97 1.63 9.64
C VAL A 172 15.22 0.80 8.39
N GLY A 173 14.32 -0.14 8.11
CA GLY A 173 14.34 -0.98 6.91
C GLY A 173 13.45 -0.38 5.85
N ALA A 174 14.04 0.19 4.80
CA ALA A 174 13.33 0.83 3.70
C ALA A 174 13.66 0.18 2.36
N PHE A 175 13.00 0.62 1.29
CA PHE A 175 13.25 0.11 -0.06
C PHE A 175 14.58 0.59 -0.67
N ASP A 176 15.16 1.69 -0.17
CA ASP A 176 16.55 2.08 -0.51
C ASP A 176 17.61 1.35 0.35
N GLY A 177 17.19 0.48 1.26
CA GLY A 177 18.04 -0.28 2.17
C GLY A 177 17.87 0.09 3.64
N ALA A 178 18.82 -0.35 4.46
CA ALA A 178 18.89 0.00 5.87
C ALA A 178 19.36 1.46 6.03
N ALA A 179 18.70 2.18 6.94
CA ALA A 179 19.11 3.50 7.40
C ALA A 179 19.34 3.46 8.92
N ARG A 180 20.38 4.17 9.38
CA ARG A 180 20.77 4.25 10.78
C ARG A 180 20.67 5.69 11.29
N GLY A 181 19.67 5.99 12.10
CA GLY A 181 19.49 7.28 12.76
C GLY A 181 20.22 7.36 14.09
N SER A 182 20.83 8.51 14.41
CA SER A 182 21.45 8.78 15.72
C SER A 182 20.42 8.71 16.87
N PRO A 183 20.84 8.55 18.14
CA PRO A 183 19.89 8.52 19.25
C PRO A 183 19.02 9.78 19.37
N ASP A 184 19.52 10.96 19.01
CA ASP A 184 18.75 12.21 18.93
C ASP A 184 17.96 12.38 17.61
N LEU A 185 18.09 11.43 16.69
CA LEU A 185 17.45 11.39 15.37
C LEU A 185 17.80 12.56 14.47
N CYS A 186 18.85 13.32 14.77
CA CYS A 186 19.24 14.47 13.97
C CYS A 186 20.11 14.08 12.77
N GLU A 187 20.90 13.01 12.90
CA GLU A 187 21.81 12.53 11.87
C GLU A 187 21.46 11.12 11.40
N TRP A 188 21.71 10.85 10.13
CA TRP A 188 21.36 9.58 9.48
C TRP A 188 22.52 9.06 8.64
N THR A 189 22.81 7.77 8.79
CA THR A 189 23.83 7.03 8.03
C THR A 189 23.15 5.96 7.18
N PHE A 190 23.68 5.72 5.99
CA PHE A 190 23.19 4.68 5.07
C PHE A 190 24.34 3.71 4.82
N PRO A 191 24.42 2.61 5.58
CA PRO A 191 25.47 1.62 5.43
C PRO A 191 25.55 1.10 3.99
N ASP A 192 26.77 0.91 3.50
CA ASP A 192 27.01 0.13 2.28
C ASP A 192 26.89 -1.38 2.56
N GLY A 193 26.97 -2.19 1.50
CA GLY A 193 26.99 -3.65 1.62
C GLY A 193 25.63 -4.29 1.30
N PRO A 194 25.33 -5.46 1.88
CA PRO A 194 24.20 -6.29 1.48
C PRO A 194 22.84 -5.68 1.79
N ALA A 195 22.78 -4.67 2.67
CA ALA A 195 21.55 -3.96 3.02
C ALA A 195 21.41 -2.59 2.32
N ARG A 196 22.16 -2.32 1.24
CA ARG A 196 22.13 -1.04 0.51
C ARG A 196 21.46 -1.18 -0.86
N ARG A 197 20.53 -0.26 -1.19
CA ARG A 197 19.78 -0.25 -2.47
C ARG A 197 19.05 -1.57 -2.76
N VAL A 198 18.51 -2.15 -1.71
CA VAL A 198 17.69 -3.36 -1.70
C VAL A 198 16.55 -3.13 -0.73
N PHE A 199 15.45 -3.85 -0.87
CA PHE A 199 14.34 -3.77 0.07
C PHE A 199 14.75 -4.47 1.36
N VAL A 200 14.84 -3.73 2.47
CA VAL A 200 14.90 -4.35 3.80
C VAL A 200 13.45 -4.48 4.27
N VAL A 201 12.92 -5.71 4.19
CA VAL A 201 11.48 -5.97 4.34
C VAL A 201 11.07 -6.32 5.77
N ASP A 202 12.03 -6.73 6.59
CA ASP A 202 11.81 -7.10 7.99
C ASP A 202 13.11 -6.87 8.79
N LEU A 203 12.97 -6.43 10.05
CA LEU A 203 14.05 -6.17 10.98
C LEU A 203 13.70 -6.66 12.39
N GLU A 204 14.65 -7.29 13.06
CA GLU A 204 14.49 -7.68 14.46
C GLU A 204 15.78 -7.49 15.25
N ARG A 205 15.64 -7.19 16.55
CA ARG A 205 16.77 -7.26 17.48
C ARG A 205 17.10 -8.71 17.79
N ASP A 206 18.38 -8.97 18.01
CA ASP A 206 18.85 -10.24 18.54
C ASP A 206 18.42 -10.41 20.01
N PRO A 207 17.65 -11.45 20.39
CA PRO A 207 17.29 -11.66 21.79
C PRO A 207 18.48 -12.07 22.69
N PHE A 208 19.66 -12.31 22.12
CA PHE A 208 20.88 -12.74 22.82
C PHE A 208 21.97 -11.65 22.91
N GLY A 209 21.76 -10.47 22.33
CA GLY A 209 22.76 -9.40 22.34
C GLY A 209 22.35 -8.16 21.55
N SER A 210 23.32 -7.31 21.21
CA SER A 210 23.10 -6.02 20.53
C SER A 210 23.02 -6.12 19.00
N ALA A 211 23.04 -7.34 18.46
CA ALA A 211 22.97 -7.54 17.02
C ALA A 211 21.57 -7.23 16.50
N ILE A 212 21.50 -6.87 15.22
CA ILE A 212 20.23 -6.62 14.52
C ILE A 212 20.24 -7.49 13.27
N TRP A 213 19.13 -8.20 13.07
CA TRP A 213 18.92 -9.08 11.94
C TRP A 213 17.89 -8.45 10.99
N GLY A 214 17.97 -8.80 9.71
CA GLY A 214 16.97 -8.39 8.74
C GLY A 214 16.91 -9.29 7.54
N VAL A 215 15.88 -9.08 6.72
CA VAL A 215 15.72 -9.73 5.42
C VAL A 215 15.85 -8.69 4.33
N THR A 216 16.70 -8.97 3.35
CA THR A 216 16.87 -8.15 2.15
C THR A 216 16.29 -8.85 0.94
N SER A 217 15.58 -8.09 0.11
CA SER A 217 14.98 -8.54 -1.14
C SER A 217 15.23 -7.55 -2.26
N THR A 218 15.28 -8.07 -3.48
CA THR A 218 15.24 -7.25 -4.71
C THR A 218 13.91 -7.43 -5.47
N GLY A 219 13.02 -8.26 -4.94
CA GLY A 219 11.78 -8.72 -5.58
C GLY A 219 11.98 -9.54 -6.86
N THR A 220 13.22 -9.75 -7.32
CA THR A 220 13.53 -10.39 -8.61
C THR A 220 14.67 -11.39 -8.55
N ALA A 221 15.51 -11.31 -7.54
CA ALA A 221 16.55 -12.29 -7.21
C ALA A 221 16.28 -12.89 -5.83
N ALA A 222 17.05 -13.91 -5.48
CA ALA A 222 17.02 -14.55 -4.17
C ALA A 222 17.14 -13.55 -3.01
N ASP A 223 16.37 -13.79 -1.98
CA ASP A 223 16.40 -12.99 -0.75
C ASP A 223 17.57 -13.41 0.13
N VAL A 224 18.04 -12.50 0.98
CA VAL A 224 19.21 -12.73 1.83
C VAL A 224 18.92 -12.26 3.25
N VAL A 225 19.15 -13.15 4.22
CA VAL A 225 19.20 -12.77 5.63
C VAL A 225 20.50 -12.02 5.90
N VAL A 226 20.40 -10.87 6.54
CA VAL A 226 21.53 -10.02 6.89
C VAL A 226 21.59 -9.80 8.39
N ARG A 227 22.80 -9.57 8.90
CA ARG A 227 23.06 -9.27 10.30
C ARG A 227 24.02 -8.10 10.44
N SER A 228 23.76 -7.28 11.44
CA SER A 228 24.65 -6.23 11.93
C SER A 228 25.07 -6.54 13.35
N GLU A 229 26.37 -6.46 13.64
CA GLU A 229 26.96 -6.62 14.98
C GLU A 229 27.24 -5.26 15.65
N ASP A 230 27.03 -4.17 14.92
CA ASP A 230 27.37 -2.81 15.30
C ASP A 230 26.14 -1.88 15.21
N MET A 231 24.98 -2.42 15.61
CA MET A 231 23.73 -1.66 15.77
C MET A 231 23.27 -0.97 14.48
N GLY A 232 23.42 -1.66 13.35
CA GLY A 232 22.98 -1.22 12.03
C GLY A 232 23.98 -0.33 11.28
N LEU A 233 25.24 -0.22 11.73
CA LEU A 233 26.26 0.59 11.05
C LEU A 233 26.95 -0.16 9.90
N SER A 234 27.00 -1.49 9.95
CA SER A 234 27.45 -2.38 8.88
C SER A 234 26.66 -3.68 8.88
N TRP A 235 26.58 -4.32 7.70
CA TRP A 235 25.78 -5.53 7.49
C TRP A 235 26.57 -6.60 6.76
N VAL A 236 26.35 -7.85 7.17
CA VAL A 236 26.88 -9.05 6.50
C VAL A 236 25.74 -10.00 6.17
N ALA A 237 25.87 -10.76 5.09
CA ALA A 237 24.93 -11.84 4.78
C ALA A 237 25.13 -13.00 5.77
N VAL A 238 24.04 -13.67 6.12
CA VAL A 238 24.02 -14.90 6.92
C VAL A 238 23.51 -16.05 6.05
N GLY A 239 24.28 -17.13 5.98
CA GLY A 239 23.96 -18.27 5.12
C GLY A 239 23.95 -17.96 3.62
N PRO A 240 23.54 -18.92 2.78
CA PRO A 240 23.34 -18.73 1.35
C PRO A 240 22.04 -17.94 1.05
N PRO A 241 21.91 -17.33 -0.14
CA PRO A 241 20.65 -16.74 -0.60
C PRO A 241 19.51 -17.77 -0.64
N ILE A 242 18.29 -17.28 -0.41
CA ILE A 242 17.06 -18.07 -0.40
C ILE A 242 16.41 -17.95 -1.77
N GLU A 243 16.51 -19.03 -2.54
CA GLU A 243 15.99 -19.11 -3.91
C GLU A 243 14.47 -19.39 -3.92
N ASP A 244 13.80 -18.95 -4.99
CA ASP A 244 12.40 -19.25 -5.34
C ASP A 244 11.30 -18.79 -4.36
N VAL A 245 11.65 -18.26 -3.18
CA VAL A 245 10.71 -17.79 -2.15
C VAL A 245 10.95 -16.30 -1.89
N LEU A 246 9.89 -15.50 -1.99
CA LEU A 246 9.87 -14.13 -1.47
C LEU A 246 9.57 -14.19 0.03
N ILE A 247 10.55 -13.82 0.84
CA ILE A 247 10.48 -13.76 2.30
C ILE A 247 9.90 -12.42 2.72
N GLU A 248 8.94 -12.46 3.64
CA GLU A 248 8.18 -11.28 4.09
C GLU A 248 8.24 -11.12 5.62
N SER A 249 8.80 -12.10 6.34
CA SER A 249 8.94 -12.05 7.79
C SER A 249 10.00 -13.03 8.27
N MET A 250 10.61 -12.71 9.40
CA MET A 250 11.58 -13.50 10.12
C MET A 250 11.28 -13.42 11.62
N ALA A 251 11.66 -14.47 12.35
CA ALA A 251 11.73 -14.40 13.80
C ALA A 251 12.85 -15.30 14.33
N ARG A 252 13.62 -14.78 15.30
CA ARG A 252 14.56 -15.56 16.09
C ARG A 252 13.94 -15.99 17.41
N ALA A 253 14.08 -17.28 17.74
CA ALA A 253 13.50 -17.81 18.97
C ALA A 253 14.35 -17.38 20.18
N ALA A 254 13.74 -16.70 21.16
CA ALA A 254 14.46 -16.25 22.36
C ALA A 254 14.95 -17.42 23.25
N SER A 255 14.35 -18.61 23.15
CA SER A 255 14.71 -19.80 23.93
C SER A 255 15.80 -20.67 23.28
N ASP A 256 16.13 -20.45 22.00
CA ASP A 256 17.13 -21.25 21.26
C ASP A 256 17.87 -20.39 20.23
N SER A 257 19.15 -20.11 20.49
CA SER A 257 19.98 -19.27 19.62
C SER A 257 20.23 -19.82 18.22
N GLY A 258 20.04 -21.13 18.02
CA GLY A 258 20.11 -21.77 16.71
C GLY A 258 18.82 -21.66 15.90
N ARG A 259 17.68 -21.37 16.54
CA ARG A 259 16.38 -21.41 15.88
C ARG A 259 16.01 -20.06 15.24
N VAL A 260 15.84 -20.09 13.92
CA VAL A 260 15.35 -18.97 13.11
C VAL A 260 14.20 -19.46 12.23
N TYR A 261 13.14 -18.67 12.11
CA TYR A 261 12.02 -18.92 11.23
C TYR A 261 11.91 -17.83 10.18
N LEU A 262 11.56 -18.21 8.95
CA LEU A 262 11.20 -17.29 7.89
C LEU A 262 9.83 -17.66 7.32
N GLY A 263 9.02 -16.66 7.01
CA GLY A 263 7.72 -16.80 6.36
C GLY A 263 7.76 -16.17 4.98
N GLY A 264 7.28 -16.90 3.97
CA GLY A 264 7.31 -16.42 2.59
C GLY A 264 6.51 -17.28 1.63
N ALA A 265 6.50 -16.89 0.36
CA ALA A 265 5.82 -17.65 -0.68
C ALA A 265 6.49 -17.46 -2.06
N ILE A 266 6.21 -18.35 -3.00
CA ILE A 266 6.64 -18.18 -4.40
C ILE A 266 6.15 -16.81 -4.92
N PRO A 267 6.99 -15.94 -5.51
CA PRO A 267 6.59 -14.60 -5.92
C PRO A 267 5.31 -14.57 -6.77
N ILE A 268 4.53 -13.50 -6.63
CA ILE A 268 3.28 -13.34 -7.39
C ILE A 268 3.59 -13.27 -8.90
N GLY A 269 2.89 -14.10 -9.69
CA GLY A 269 3.11 -14.23 -11.13
C GLY A 269 3.96 -15.44 -11.51
N ALA A 270 4.60 -16.09 -10.54
CA ALA A 270 5.13 -17.44 -10.68
C ALA A 270 4.11 -18.47 -10.17
N GLU A 271 3.98 -19.58 -10.89
CA GLU A 271 3.02 -20.66 -10.61
C GLU A 271 3.75 -22.01 -10.47
N PRO A 272 3.26 -22.94 -9.63
CA PRO A 272 2.08 -22.81 -8.77
C PRO A 272 2.35 -21.89 -7.58
N ARG A 273 1.34 -21.13 -7.14
CA ARG A 273 1.43 -20.39 -5.87
C ARG A 273 1.53 -21.36 -4.69
N GLN A 274 2.60 -21.22 -3.89
CA GLN A 274 2.87 -22.04 -2.71
C GLN A 274 3.47 -21.17 -1.59
N GLY A 275 3.00 -21.36 -0.36
CA GLY A 275 3.55 -20.74 0.83
C GLY A 275 4.55 -21.65 1.52
N PHE A 276 5.47 -21.06 2.27
CA PHE A 276 6.49 -21.77 3.02
C PHE A 276 6.72 -21.14 4.40
N VAL A 277 7.06 -22.00 5.35
CA VAL A 277 7.80 -21.62 6.54
C VAL A 277 9.16 -22.31 6.46
N LEU A 278 10.23 -21.54 6.50
CA LEU A 278 11.59 -22.06 6.52
C LEU A 278 12.09 -22.04 7.95
N ARG A 279 12.69 -23.14 8.43
CA ARG A 279 13.32 -23.20 9.76
C ARG A 279 14.82 -23.45 9.66
N SER A 280 15.59 -22.76 10.47
CA SER A 280 17.01 -23.03 10.68
C SER A 280 17.25 -23.58 12.08
N GLU A 281 18.23 -24.47 12.24
CA GLU A 281 18.73 -24.96 13.54
C GLU A 281 20.19 -24.53 13.80
N ASP A 282 20.75 -23.72 12.91
CA ASP A 282 22.15 -23.30 12.89
C ASP A 282 22.27 -21.77 12.73
N ALA A 283 21.34 -21.02 13.33
CA ALA A 283 21.33 -19.56 13.35
C ALA A 283 21.33 -18.91 11.96
N GLY A 284 20.59 -19.52 11.02
CA GLY A 284 20.37 -19.01 9.67
C GLY A 284 21.42 -19.42 8.64
N GLU A 285 22.40 -20.26 9.00
CA GLU A 285 23.40 -20.77 8.04
C GLU A 285 22.78 -21.75 7.02
N SER A 286 21.72 -22.46 7.40
CA SER A 286 20.91 -23.27 6.51
C SER A 286 19.44 -23.32 6.93
N TYR A 287 18.56 -23.61 5.96
CA TYR A 287 17.12 -23.67 6.18
C TYR A 287 16.52 -24.97 5.63
N THR A 288 15.58 -25.52 6.39
CA THR A 288 14.69 -26.59 5.94
C THR A 288 13.31 -25.98 5.63
N PRO A 289 12.84 -26.03 4.37
CA PRO A 289 11.52 -25.53 4.01
C PRO A 289 10.42 -26.50 4.45
N VAL A 290 9.31 -25.94 4.91
CA VAL A 290 8.07 -26.66 5.19
C VAL A 290 6.94 -26.01 4.37
N ASP A 291 6.30 -26.83 3.56
CA ASP A 291 5.18 -26.40 2.72
C ASP A 291 4.00 -25.97 3.59
N LEU A 292 3.48 -24.78 3.31
CA LEU A 292 2.27 -24.26 3.91
C LEU A 292 1.24 -23.99 2.81
N PRO A 293 0.27 -24.90 2.61
CA PRO A 293 -0.77 -24.74 1.59
C PRO A 293 -1.55 -23.44 1.78
N LEU A 294 -1.69 -22.71 0.68
CA LEU A 294 -2.46 -21.46 0.62
C LEU A 294 -3.89 -21.75 0.16
N ASP A 295 -4.87 -21.24 0.90
CA ASP A 295 -6.26 -21.19 0.45
C ASP A 295 -6.40 -20.16 -0.69
N ASP A 296 -7.48 -20.26 -1.47
CA ASP A 296 -7.78 -19.26 -2.51
C ASP A 296 -7.77 -17.83 -1.95
N GLY A 297 -7.03 -16.94 -2.61
CA GLY A 297 -6.85 -15.53 -2.24
C GLY A 297 -5.76 -15.26 -1.19
N GLU A 298 -5.16 -16.28 -0.58
CA GLU A 298 -4.06 -16.11 0.37
C GLU A 298 -2.75 -15.75 -0.34
N ARG A 299 -1.90 -14.98 0.36
CA ARG A 299 -0.66 -14.42 -0.19
C ARG A 299 0.57 -14.99 0.49
N PHE A 300 0.83 -14.57 1.70
CA PHE A 300 2.09 -14.85 2.39
C PHE A 300 1.82 -15.36 3.81
N PRO A 301 2.42 -16.49 4.20
CA PRO A 301 2.60 -16.83 5.61
C PRO A 301 3.60 -15.86 6.23
N LEU A 302 3.22 -15.23 7.35
CA LEU A 302 4.07 -14.36 8.13
C LEU A 302 4.31 -14.96 9.50
N ILE A 303 5.56 -15.03 9.94
CA ILE A 303 5.90 -15.37 11.33
C ILE A 303 5.48 -14.18 12.19
N VAL A 304 4.54 -14.38 13.10
CA VAL A 304 3.98 -13.29 13.92
C VAL A 304 4.30 -13.42 15.40
N ALA A 305 4.72 -14.60 15.85
CA ALA A 305 5.30 -14.81 17.18
C ALA A 305 6.01 -16.17 17.25
N VAL A 306 7.04 -16.24 18.08
CA VAL A 306 7.65 -17.49 18.58
C VAL A 306 7.54 -17.44 20.10
N ASP A 307 7.14 -18.54 20.74
CA ASP A 307 7.04 -18.57 22.20
C ASP A 307 8.43 -18.31 22.81
N PRO A 308 8.57 -17.30 23.68
CA PRO A 308 9.87 -16.94 24.26
C PRO A 308 10.44 -18.03 25.17
N THR A 309 9.63 -19.01 25.57
CA THR A 309 10.02 -20.11 26.46
C THR A 309 10.21 -21.45 25.73
N ASP A 310 9.76 -21.55 24.48
CA ASP A 310 9.76 -22.81 23.72
C ASP A 310 9.82 -22.54 22.21
N ALA A 311 11.01 -22.75 21.63
CA ALA A 311 11.30 -22.45 20.23
C ALA A 311 10.48 -23.29 19.25
N ASP A 312 9.87 -24.39 19.69
CA ASP A 312 9.03 -25.22 18.84
C ASP A 312 7.59 -24.68 18.70
N ARG A 313 7.24 -23.65 19.47
CA ARG A 313 5.92 -23.02 19.43
C ARG A 313 5.94 -21.76 18.60
N VAL A 314 5.29 -21.81 17.44
CA VAL A 314 5.34 -20.72 16.45
C VAL A 314 3.94 -20.39 15.95
N PHE A 315 3.67 -19.10 15.81
CA PHE A 315 2.45 -18.55 15.27
C PHE A 315 2.68 -17.96 13.89
N VAL A 316 1.83 -18.35 12.95
CA VAL A 316 1.91 -17.92 11.55
C VAL A 316 0.58 -17.33 11.11
N ARG A 317 0.60 -16.07 10.67
CA ARG A 317 -0.56 -15.42 10.04
C ARG A 317 -0.49 -15.59 8.54
N VAL A 318 -1.55 -16.10 7.91
CA VAL A 318 -1.62 -16.15 6.45
C VAL A 318 -2.40 -14.95 5.93
N THR A 319 -1.71 -14.08 5.19
CA THR A 319 -2.26 -12.80 4.71
C THR A 319 -3.14 -12.96 3.48
N ARG A 320 -4.01 -11.96 3.28
CA ARG A 320 -4.84 -11.80 2.09
C ARG A 320 -4.66 -10.42 1.48
N ARG A 321 -5.13 -10.23 0.25
CA ARG A 321 -5.22 -8.88 -0.35
C ARG A 321 -6.18 -8.03 0.48
N ALA A 322 -5.89 -6.74 0.62
CA ALA A 322 -6.76 -5.81 1.37
C ALA A 322 -8.19 -5.73 0.81
N THR A 323 -8.40 -6.07 -0.46
CA THR A 323 -9.72 -6.13 -1.11
C THR A 323 -10.48 -7.44 -0.88
N ASP A 324 -9.81 -8.47 -0.36
CA ASP A 324 -10.45 -9.74 0.00
C ASP A 324 -11.03 -9.61 1.41
N ILE A 325 -12.34 -9.78 1.53
CA ILE A 325 -13.09 -9.62 2.78
C ILE A 325 -13.17 -10.92 3.59
N ARG A 326 -12.59 -12.02 3.10
CA ARG A 326 -12.56 -13.30 3.82
C ARG A 326 -11.57 -13.22 5.00
N PRO A 327 -11.81 -13.99 6.08
CA PRO A 327 -10.90 -14.01 7.22
C PRO A 327 -9.48 -14.50 6.87
N GLU A 328 -8.48 -13.85 7.45
CA GLU A 328 -7.12 -14.38 7.55
C GLU A 328 -7.05 -15.51 8.58
N ARG A 329 -6.12 -16.45 8.39
CA ARG A 329 -5.88 -17.56 9.30
C ARG A 329 -4.72 -17.25 10.24
N LEU A 330 -4.88 -17.62 11.50
CA LEU A 330 -3.78 -17.79 12.45
C LEU A 330 -3.53 -19.28 12.64
N LEU A 331 -2.31 -19.69 12.32
CA LEU A 331 -1.83 -21.06 12.42
C LEU A 331 -0.85 -21.16 13.60
N TYR A 332 -0.80 -22.34 14.19
CA TYR A 332 0.08 -22.66 15.31
C TYR A 332 0.78 -23.99 15.05
N SER A 333 2.05 -24.04 15.41
CA SER A 333 2.86 -25.25 15.51
C SER A 333 3.35 -25.37 16.95
N ASP A 334 3.43 -26.60 17.47
CA ASP A 334 4.10 -26.99 18.72
C ASP A 334 5.22 -28.01 18.49
N ASP A 335 5.67 -28.13 17.24
CA ASP A 335 6.67 -29.09 16.77
C ASP A 335 7.75 -28.42 15.90
N GLY A 336 7.95 -27.13 16.08
CA GLY A 336 9.02 -26.38 15.43
C GLY A 336 8.76 -26.10 13.96
N ALA A 337 7.52 -25.78 13.62
CA ALA A 337 7.02 -25.58 12.26
C ALA A 337 7.08 -26.84 11.38
N LEU A 338 7.10 -28.05 11.95
CA LEU A 338 7.00 -29.28 11.17
C LEU A 338 5.57 -29.56 10.71
N SER A 339 4.58 -29.15 11.51
CA SER A 339 3.18 -29.19 11.16
C SER A 339 2.43 -27.99 11.74
N PHE A 340 1.28 -27.68 11.14
CA PHE A 340 0.46 -26.55 11.54
C PHE A 340 -0.99 -26.96 11.72
N ARG A 341 -1.64 -26.35 12.70
CA ARG A 341 -3.10 -26.35 12.82
C ARG A 341 -3.62 -24.92 12.92
N GLU A 342 -4.78 -24.71 12.35
CA GLU A 342 -5.49 -23.44 12.51
C GLU A 342 -6.02 -23.32 13.94
N VAL A 343 -5.76 -22.16 14.55
CA VAL A 343 -6.21 -21.84 15.92
C VAL A 343 -7.20 -20.69 15.95
N PHE A 344 -7.19 -19.82 14.93
CA PHE A 344 -8.11 -18.71 14.86
C PHE A 344 -8.30 -18.21 13.41
N ARG A 345 -9.45 -17.57 13.15
CA ARG A 345 -9.72 -16.81 11.94
C ARG A 345 -10.32 -15.46 12.31
N LEU A 346 -9.83 -14.41 11.68
CA LEU A 346 -10.30 -13.04 11.91
C LEU A 346 -10.18 -12.26 10.61
N ARG A 347 -11.22 -11.50 10.26
CA ARG A 347 -11.18 -10.60 9.10
C ARG A 347 -10.37 -9.36 9.41
N GLY A 348 -9.47 -8.99 8.51
CA GLY A 348 -8.59 -7.85 8.69
C GLY A 348 -7.59 -8.06 9.81
N MET A 349 -7.17 -9.32 10.05
CA MET A 349 -6.17 -9.62 11.06
C MET A 349 -4.88 -8.86 10.75
N ARG A 350 -4.48 -7.98 11.68
CA ARG A 350 -3.32 -7.10 11.51
C ARG A 350 -2.37 -7.13 12.70
N ALA A 351 -2.93 -7.31 13.90
CA ALA A 351 -2.17 -7.31 15.14
C ALA A 351 -2.15 -8.72 15.74
N VAL A 352 -0.97 -9.20 16.12
CA VAL A 352 -0.79 -10.41 16.94
C VAL A 352 0.35 -10.13 17.91
N ALA A 353 0.14 -10.39 19.20
CA ALA A 353 1.24 -10.36 20.18
C ALA A 353 1.09 -11.47 21.21
N LEU A 354 2.22 -11.98 21.64
CA LEU A 354 2.33 -12.99 22.68
C LEU A 354 2.98 -12.34 23.91
N SER A 355 2.46 -12.64 25.11
CA SER A 355 3.09 -12.18 26.34
C SER A 355 4.47 -12.79 26.53
N GLU A 356 5.32 -12.11 27.29
CA GLU A 356 6.70 -12.54 27.60
C GLU A 356 6.78 -13.93 28.27
N ASP A 357 5.69 -14.39 28.91
CA ASP A 357 5.57 -15.72 29.54
C ASP A 357 4.89 -16.78 28.63
N GLY A 358 4.53 -16.41 27.40
CA GLY A 358 3.83 -17.27 26.44
C GLY A 358 2.39 -17.63 26.82
N GLN A 359 1.82 -17.05 27.88
CA GLN A 359 0.50 -17.46 28.41
C GLN A 359 -0.69 -16.70 27.83
N ARG A 360 -0.47 -15.53 27.21
CA ARG A 360 -1.53 -14.66 26.70
C ARG A 360 -1.24 -14.30 25.24
N LEU A 361 -2.22 -14.53 24.39
CA LEU A 361 -2.14 -14.26 22.95
C LEU A 361 -3.24 -13.28 22.55
N TRP A 362 -2.84 -12.10 22.10
CA TRP A 362 -3.74 -11.08 21.58
C TRP A 362 -3.78 -11.14 20.06
N VAL A 363 -4.98 -11.00 19.48
CA VAL A 363 -5.20 -10.93 18.03
C VAL A 363 -6.18 -9.80 17.72
N GLY A 364 -5.78 -8.87 16.88
CA GLY A 364 -6.54 -7.66 16.55
C GLY A 364 -6.92 -7.55 15.08
N SER A 365 -8.13 -7.02 14.85
CA SER A 365 -8.68 -6.72 13.52
C SER A 365 -8.64 -5.22 13.24
N ALA A 366 -8.18 -4.84 12.04
CA ALA A 366 -8.33 -3.49 11.51
C ALA A 366 -9.63 -3.29 10.70
N GLN A 367 -10.57 -4.25 10.76
CA GLN A 367 -11.78 -4.29 9.92
C GLN A 367 -13.07 -4.59 10.71
N GLY A 368 -13.20 -4.04 11.90
CA GLY A 368 -14.41 -4.01 12.71
C GLY A 368 -14.61 -5.20 13.63
N GLU A 369 -13.64 -6.12 13.73
CA GLU A 369 -13.78 -7.33 14.56
C GLU A 369 -13.12 -7.22 15.93
N GLY A 370 -12.48 -6.08 16.25
CA GLY A 370 -11.98 -5.80 17.60
C GLY A 370 -10.68 -6.51 17.98
N LEU A 371 -10.35 -6.44 19.27
CA LEU A 371 -9.25 -7.17 19.91
C LEU A 371 -9.77 -8.44 20.59
N HIS A 372 -9.05 -9.55 20.42
CA HIS A 372 -9.33 -10.86 21.02
C HIS A 372 -8.14 -11.31 21.86
N LEU A 373 -8.41 -12.08 22.91
CA LEU A 373 -7.41 -12.63 23.82
C LEU A 373 -7.68 -14.11 24.11
N ALA A 374 -6.65 -14.94 24.01
CA ALA A 374 -6.64 -16.29 24.54
C ALA A 374 -5.65 -16.41 25.72
N ARG A 375 -5.98 -17.24 26.72
CA ARG A 375 -5.20 -17.37 27.97
C ARG A 375 -4.78 -18.80 28.27
N GLY A 376 -3.69 -18.96 29.02
CA GLY A 376 -3.21 -20.23 29.58
C GLY A 376 -2.82 -21.27 28.52
N GLY A 377 -2.36 -20.80 27.35
CA GLY A 377 -2.04 -21.66 26.21
C GLY A 377 -3.25 -22.34 25.56
N SER A 378 -4.48 -22.05 26.02
CA SER A 378 -5.68 -22.40 25.27
C SER A 378 -5.80 -21.51 24.03
N PHE A 379 -6.57 -21.96 23.04
CA PHE A 379 -6.95 -21.17 21.87
C PHE A 379 -8.42 -20.78 21.92
N ASP A 380 -8.96 -20.65 23.13
CA ASP A 380 -10.31 -20.17 23.39
C ASP A 380 -10.27 -18.62 23.45
N PHE A 381 -10.53 -17.99 22.31
CA PHE A 381 -10.48 -16.53 22.18
C PHE A 381 -11.73 -15.86 22.73
N GLU A 382 -11.52 -14.88 23.60
CA GLU A 382 -12.54 -13.94 24.08
C GLU A 382 -12.32 -12.57 23.42
N ARG A 383 -13.41 -11.96 22.93
CA ARG A 383 -13.35 -10.59 22.43
C ARG A 383 -13.27 -9.61 23.60
N MET A 384 -12.18 -8.84 23.67
CA MET A 384 -11.93 -7.90 24.75
C MET A 384 -12.57 -6.54 24.50
N ASN A 385 -12.57 -6.07 23.25
CA ASN A 385 -13.16 -4.80 22.85
C ASN A 385 -13.54 -4.78 21.36
N ASP A 386 -14.13 -3.67 20.92
CA ASP A 386 -14.55 -3.43 19.54
C ASP A 386 -13.61 -2.47 18.76
N VAL A 387 -12.45 -2.12 19.32
CA VAL A 387 -11.53 -1.14 18.73
C VAL A 387 -10.83 -1.76 17.52
N ASP A 388 -10.68 -0.99 16.45
CA ASP A 388 -9.97 -1.43 15.24
C ASP A 388 -8.45 -1.33 15.43
N VAL A 389 -7.84 -2.48 15.69
CA VAL A 389 -6.43 -2.63 16.03
C VAL A 389 -5.62 -3.00 14.79
N ARG A 390 -4.60 -2.19 14.50
CA ARG A 390 -3.66 -2.37 13.38
C ARG A 390 -2.36 -3.04 13.80
N CYS A 391 -1.87 -2.72 14.99
CA CYS A 391 -0.68 -3.33 15.58
C CYS A 391 -0.90 -3.51 17.08
N VAL A 392 -0.19 -4.43 17.70
CA VAL A 392 -0.19 -4.61 19.15
C VAL A 392 1.21 -5.03 19.60
N GLU A 393 1.70 -4.38 20.65
CA GLU A 393 2.97 -4.72 21.28
C GLU A 393 2.78 -4.87 22.79
N VAL A 394 3.51 -5.83 23.37
CA VAL A 394 3.49 -6.12 24.81
C VAL A 394 4.74 -5.51 25.44
N ARG A 395 4.59 -4.87 26.60
CA ARG A 395 5.71 -4.42 27.43
C ARG A 395 5.38 -4.66 28.90
N GLY A 396 5.94 -5.72 29.49
CA GLY A 396 5.51 -6.20 30.79
C GLY A 396 4.01 -6.51 30.81
N ASP A 397 3.25 -5.82 31.66
CA ASP A 397 1.78 -5.96 31.74
C ASP A 397 1.01 -4.91 30.91
N GLU A 398 1.70 -4.02 30.20
CA GLU A 398 1.08 -3.05 29.31
C GLU A 398 0.89 -3.64 27.90
N LEU A 399 -0.25 -3.33 27.29
CA LEU A 399 -0.46 -3.48 25.85
C LEU A 399 -0.47 -2.11 25.21
N TRP A 400 0.28 -1.97 24.13
CA TRP A 400 0.27 -0.78 23.29
C TRP A 400 -0.34 -1.13 21.95
N LEU A 401 -1.31 -0.34 21.49
CA LEU A 401 -2.17 -0.67 20.36
C LEU A 401 -2.17 0.47 19.34
N CYS A 402 -1.78 0.17 18.09
CA CYS A 402 -2.05 1.06 16.96
C CYS A 402 -3.54 0.94 16.61
N ILE A 403 -4.24 2.06 16.59
CA ILE A 403 -5.69 2.12 16.35
C ILE A 403 -5.97 2.83 15.04
N ASP A 404 -7.01 2.40 14.31
CA ASP A 404 -7.51 3.13 13.14
C ASP A 404 -8.13 4.48 13.55
N PRO A 405 -7.48 5.63 13.24
CA PRO A 405 -7.94 6.94 13.67
C PRO A 405 -9.12 7.47 12.83
N HIS A 406 -9.53 6.79 11.76
CA HIS A 406 -10.75 7.16 11.05
C HIS A 406 -12.02 6.76 11.78
N ARG A 407 -11.92 5.68 12.55
CA ARG A 407 -13.04 5.10 13.27
C ARG A 407 -12.99 5.42 14.76
N ASN A 408 -11.83 5.89 15.23
CA ASN A 408 -11.55 6.25 16.61
C ASN A 408 -10.90 7.64 16.64
N ASP A 409 -11.04 8.42 17.70
CA ASP A 409 -10.49 9.78 17.77
C ASP A 409 -9.00 9.82 18.18
N PHE A 410 -8.30 8.69 18.10
CA PHE A 410 -6.90 8.50 18.45
C PHE A 410 -6.26 7.37 17.61
N ALA A 411 -4.94 7.39 17.49
CA ALA A 411 -4.16 6.49 16.64
C ALA A 411 -3.25 5.53 17.42
N LEU A 412 -2.93 5.86 18.68
CA LEU A 412 -2.20 4.97 19.59
C LEU A 412 -2.86 5.02 20.95
N GLY A 413 -3.02 3.86 21.58
CA GLY A 413 -3.48 3.77 22.95
C GLY A 413 -2.76 2.69 23.73
N ARG A 414 -2.97 2.70 25.05
CA ARG A 414 -2.42 1.73 25.98
C ARG A 414 -3.52 1.08 26.80
N SER A 415 -3.36 -0.19 27.09
CA SER A 415 -4.19 -0.94 28.02
C SER A 415 -3.33 -1.54 29.13
N ILE A 416 -3.88 -1.55 30.34
CA ILE A 416 -3.29 -2.18 31.54
C ILE A 416 -4.25 -3.24 32.13
N ASP A 417 -5.30 -3.58 31.40
CA ASP A 417 -6.36 -4.53 31.78
C ASP A 417 -6.56 -5.58 30.68
N GLU A 418 -5.43 -6.04 30.11
CA GLU A 418 -5.36 -7.07 29.07
C GLU A 418 -6.14 -6.74 27.78
N GLY A 419 -6.38 -5.45 27.53
CA GLY A 419 -7.07 -4.95 26.34
C GLY A 419 -8.55 -4.72 26.54
N ALA A 420 -9.10 -4.87 27.75
CA ALA A 420 -10.52 -4.60 28.00
C ALA A 420 -10.87 -3.12 27.80
N THR A 421 -9.98 -2.22 28.21
CA THR A 421 -10.07 -0.78 27.94
C THR A 421 -8.79 -0.27 27.30
N VAL A 422 -8.91 0.79 26.50
CA VAL A 422 -7.78 1.43 25.81
C VAL A 422 -7.77 2.92 26.16
N GLU A 423 -6.73 3.34 26.88
CA GLU A 423 -6.42 4.74 27.17
C GLU A 423 -5.77 5.37 25.93
N PRO A 424 -6.35 6.44 25.34
CA PRO A 424 -5.72 7.15 24.23
C PRO A 424 -4.40 7.81 24.65
N LEU A 425 -3.34 7.62 23.86
CA LEU A 425 -2.02 8.23 24.07
C LEU A 425 -1.61 9.20 22.95
N LEU A 426 -2.02 8.93 21.72
CA LEU A 426 -1.70 9.78 20.57
C LEU A 426 -2.94 10.03 19.72
N ARG A 427 -3.22 11.30 19.45
CA ARG A 427 -4.02 11.72 18.30
C ARG A 427 -3.08 12.33 17.27
N LEU A 428 -3.32 12.06 15.99
CA LEU A 428 -2.37 12.47 14.95
C LEU A 428 -2.23 13.99 14.84
N GLN A 429 -3.29 14.74 15.16
CA GLN A 429 -3.27 16.20 15.20
C GLN A 429 -2.41 16.78 16.35
N ASP A 430 -2.04 15.97 17.34
CA ASP A 430 -1.24 16.40 18.49
C ASP A 430 0.27 16.15 18.25
N VAL A 431 0.64 15.62 17.08
CA VAL A 431 2.04 15.39 16.71
C VAL A 431 2.72 16.72 16.44
N GLU A 432 3.81 16.97 17.15
CA GLU A 432 4.67 18.13 16.94
C GLU A 432 5.80 17.79 15.95
N LEU A 433 6.41 18.81 15.33
CA LEU A 433 7.69 18.61 14.67
C LEU A 433 8.77 18.20 15.68
N LEU A 434 9.94 17.74 15.21
CA LEU A 434 11.17 17.71 16.00
C LEU A 434 11.86 19.09 15.98
N PRO A 435 11.61 20.02 16.93
CA PRO A 435 12.25 21.33 16.92
C PRO A 435 13.70 21.31 17.44
N GLU A 436 14.18 20.18 17.96
CA GLU A 436 15.42 20.12 18.76
C GLU A 436 16.68 19.89 17.92
N CYS A 437 16.54 19.54 16.64
CA CYS A 437 17.68 19.29 15.77
C CYS A 437 18.32 20.60 15.24
N PRO A 438 19.67 20.68 15.18
CA PRO A 438 20.35 21.80 14.53
C PRO A 438 19.84 21.99 13.09
N ALA A 439 19.67 23.24 12.64
CA ALA A 439 19.12 23.54 11.32
C ALA A 439 19.89 22.90 10.14
N CYS A 440 21.19 22.64 10.30
CA CYS A 440 22.02 21.99 9.29
C CYS A 440 22.33 20.51 9.60
N SER A 441 21.54 19.87 10.47
CA SER A 441 21.53 18.41 10.61
C SER A 441 20.62 17.78 9.56
N ALA A 442 20.78 16.48 9.29
CA ALA A 442 19.96 15.78 8.29
C ALA A 442 18.45 15.99 8.52
N THR A 443 17.96 15.79 9.75
CA THR A 443 16.55 15.98 10.10
C THR A 443 16.15 17.44 10.14
N GLY A 444 16.96 18.30 10.80
CA GLY A 444 16.66 19.72 10.95
C GLY A 444 16.61 20.50 9.63
N PHE A 445 17.32 20.02 8.60
CA PHE A 445 17.29 20.58 7.26
C PHE A 445 16.17 19.99 6.41
N THR A 446 16.00 18.67 6.43
CA THR A 446 15.10 17.95 5.51
C THR A 446 13.64 18.10 5.93
N CYS A 447 13.28 17.73 7.15
CA CYS A 447 11.88 17.56 7.53
C CYS A 447 11.00 18.83 7.51
N PRO A 448 11.51 20.05 7.77
CA PRO A 448 10.70 21.26 7.60
C PRO A 448 10.07 21.41 6.20
N ALA A 449 10.71 20.90 5.15
CA ALA A 449 10.18 20.99 3.79
C ALA A 449 8.90 20.16 3.57
N TRP A 450 8.63 19.15 4.41
CA TRP A 450 7.43 18.30 4.34
C TRP A 450 6.37 18.63 5.40
N GLN A 451 6.59 19.61 6.27
CA GLN A 451 5.64 19.94 7.34
C GLN A 451 4.25 20.33 6.79
N ASP A 452 4.21 21.11 5.72
CA ASP A 452 2.95 21.51 5.08
C ASP A 452 2.20 20.30 4.48
N ASP A 453 2.91 19.26 4.06
CA ASP A 453 2.28 18.03 3.55
C ASP A 453 1.68 17.20 4.67
N LEU A 454 2.39 17.06 5.79
CA LEU A 454 1.84 16.43 6.98
C LEU A 454 0.57 17.13 7.44
N ALA A 455 0.60 18.46 7.52
CA ALA A 455 -0.59 19.25 7.87
C ALA A 455 -1.72 19.08 6.86
N PHE A 456 -1.40 18.96 5.57
CA PHE A 456 -2.39 18.71 4.51
C PHE A 456 -3.05 17.35 4.67
N ASP A 457 -2.28 16.28 4.91
CA ASP A 457 -2.84 14.96 5.14
C ASP A 457 -3.69 14.94 6.41
N GLN A 458 -3.20 15.53 7.50
CA GLN A 458 -3.99 15.64 8.73
C GLN A 458 -5.31 16.40 8.52
N ASP A 459 -5.34 17.49 7.74
CA ASP A 459 -6.59 18.21 7.43
C ASP A 459 -7.49 17.42 6.47
N GLN A 460 -6.94 16.71 5.47
CA GLN A 460 -7.71 15.82 4.59
C GLN A 460 -8.50 14.79 5.39
N TYR A 461 -7.91 14.30 6.48
CA TYR A 461 -8.43 13.19 7.26
C TYR A 461 -9.24 13.61 8.50
N PHE A 462 -8.87 14.71 9.16
CA PHE A 462 -9.44 15.14 10.44
C PHE A 462 -9.95 16.60 10.42
N GLY A 463 -9.76 17.31 9.32
CA GLY A 463 -9.95 18.75 9.22
C GLY A 463 -11.36 19.25 8.92
N SER A 464 -11.53 20.57 8.99
CA SER A 464 -12.83 21.25 8.88
C SER A 464 -13.18 21.76 7.46
N GLY A 465 -12.33 21.47 6.46
CA GLY A 465 -12.63 21.67 5.04
C GLY A 465 -11.90 22.82 4.33
N MET A 466 -10.77 23.31 4.87
CA MET A 466 -9.86 24.23 4.16
C MET A 466 -8.44 23.67 4.20
N PRO A 467 -7.99 22.98 3.13
CA PRO A 467 -6.69 22.35 3.13
C PRO A 467 -5.57 23.40 3.25
N PRO A 468 -4.55 23.16 4.10
CA PRO A 468 -3.36 24.00 4.16
C PRO A 468 -2.63 24.02 2.80
N PRO A 469 -1.65 24.94 2.61
CA PRO A 469 -1.01 25.14 1.31
C PRO A 469 -0.19 23.94 0.79
N GLY A 470 0.00 22.89 1.59
CA GLY A 470 0.69 21.67 1.20
C GLY A 470 -0.05 20.80 0.18
N GLY A 471 0.62 19.71 -0.20
CA GLY A 471 0.04 18.61 -0.98
C GLY A 471 0.01 17.34 -0.13
N ALA A 472 -0.42 16.22 -0.72
CA ALA A 472 -0.31 14.94 -0.03
C ALA A 472 1.17 14.60 0.25
N THR A 473 1.47 13.97 1.39
CA THR A 473 2.83 13.50 1.69
C THR A 473 3.32 12.57 0.57
N GLY A 474 4.57 12.77 0.16
CA GLY A 474 5.19 12.05 -0.96
C GLY A 474 5.05 12.72 -2.32
N GLN A 475 4.42 13.91 -2.41
CA GLN A 475 4.60 14.76 -3.58
C GLN A 475 6.10 15.13 -3.74
N PRO A 476 6.60 15.26 -4.98
CA PRO A 476 7.98 15.64 -5.21
C PRO A 476 8.30 16.97 -4.51
N ARG A 477 9.13 16.90 -3.48
CA ARG A 477 9.70 18.05 -2.78
C ARG A 477 11.20 17.95 -2.80
N ASP A 478 11.84 19.08 -3.00
CA ASP A 478 13.28 19.23 -2.89
C ASP A 478 13.58 20.05 -1.64
N ALA A 479 14.19 19.42 -0.64
CA ALA A 479 14.70 20.13 0.54
C ALA A 479 15.92 21.00 0.19
N GLY A 480 16.52 20.78 -0.99
CA GLY A 480 17.81 21.31 -1.37
C GLY A 480 18.96 20.38 -0.93
N ASP A 481 20.17 20.86 -1.15
CA ASP A 481 21.39 20.17 -0.74
C ASP A 481 21.82 20.65 0.65
N ILE A 482 21.79 19.74 1.63
CA ILE A 482 22.24 20.01 3.00
C ILE A 482 23.70 20.48 3.06
N ALA A 483 24.54 20.10 2.09
CA ALA A 483 25.92 20.58 2.00
C ALA A 483 26.03 22.09 1.77
N LEU A 484 24.93 22.73 1.32
CA LEU A 484 24.82 24.17 1.14
C LEU A 484 24.12 24.86 2.33
N CYS A 485 23.78 24.13 3.40
CA CYS A 485 23.09 24.70 4.55
C CYS A 485 23.92 25.81 5.21
N GLY A 486 23.30 26.98 5.43
CA GLY A 486 23.96 28.14 6.01
C GLY A 486 24.90 28.89 5.07
N ALA A 487 25.08 28.44 3.82
CA ALA A 487 25.77 29.23 2.80
C ALA A 487 24.96 30.49 2.49
N GLU A 488 25.62 31.65 2.38
CA GLU A 488 24.97 32.85 1.84
C GLU A 488 24.41 32.52 0.47
N SER A 489 23.13 32.81 0.24
CA SER A 489 22.52 32.63 -1.07
C SER A 489 23.40 33.35 -2.10
N PRO A 490 23.85 32.67 -3.16
CA PRO A 490 24.56 33.37 -4.21
C PRO A 490 23.68 34.54 -4.68
N PRO A 491 24.27 35.71 -4.98
CA PRO A 491 23.50 36.84 -5.47
C PRO A 491 22.62 36.35 -6.61
N THR A 492 21.34 36.73 -6.60
CA THR A 492 20.35 36.36 -7.61
C THR A 492 20.80 36.83 -8.99
N GLU A 493 21.69 36.09 -9.65
CA GLU A 493 21.92 36.20 -11.07
C GLU A 493 20.75 35.49 -11.75
N MET A 494 19.85 36.33 -12.27
CA MET A 494 18.85 36.05 -13.30
C MET A 494 18.54 34.56 -13.48
N GLY A 495 17.58 34.07 -12.69
CA GLY A 495 17.09 32.70 -12.80
C GLY A 495 16.77 32.33 -14.24
N CYS A 496 17.24 31.15 -14.65
CA CYS A 496 16.65 30.37 -15.73
C CYS A 496 15.22 29.99 -15.30
N GLY A 497 14.32 30.96 -15.32
CA GLY A 497 12.90 30.69 -15.25
C GLY A 497 12.49 30.00 -16.53
N CYS A 498 12.15 28.71 -16.44
CA CYS A 498 11.25 28.09 -17.39
C CYS A 498 9.90 28.81 -17.28
N ARG A 499 9.79 29.95 -17.96
CA ARG A 499 8.54 30.66 -18.15
C ARG A 499 7.70 29.79 -19.07
N VAL A 500 6.87 28.92 -18.50
CA VAL A 500 5.75 28.35 -19.23
C VAL A 500 4.89 29.53 -19.64
N VAL A 501 5.05 29.97 -20.89
CA VAL A 501 4.13 30.90 -21.52
C VAL A 501 2.83 30.14 -21.62
N ARG A 502 1.92 30.35 -20.66
CA ARG A 502 0.50 30.06 -20.89
C ARG A 502 0.12 30.86 -22.14
N PRO A 503 -0.33 30.23 -23.24
CA PRO A 503 -1.02 31.01 -24.25
C PRO A 503 -2.23 31.59 -23.53
N ALA A 504 -2.30 32.92 -23.48
CA ALA A 504 -3.53 33.60 -23.14
C ALA A 504 -4.57 33.13 -24.17
N ALA A 505 -5.39 32.17 -23.79
CA ALA A 505 -6.63 31.91 -24.49
C ALA A 505 -7.60 33.03 -24.12
N ASP A 506 -7.30 34.24 -24.59
CA ASP A 506 -8.29 35.28 -24.77
C ASP A 506 -9.23 34.77 -25.87
N LEU A 507 -10.19 33.94 -25.49
CA LEU A 507 -11.37 33.73 -26.32
C LEU A 507 -12.05 35.09 -26.44
N PRO A 508 -12.13 35.66 -27.65
CA PRO A 508 -12.73 36.96 -27.80
C PRO A 508 -14.23 36.78 -27.50
N ILE A 509 -14.67 37.47 -26.45
CA ILE A 509 -16.06 37.63 -25.98
C ILE A 509 -17.09 38.02 -27.09
N PRO A 510 -16.76 38.54 -28.30
CA PRO A 510 -17.76 38.79 -29.33
C PRO A 510 -18.43 37.53 -29.92
N PHE A 511 -17.80 36.35 -29.81
CA PHE A 511 -18.35 35.13 -30.43
C PHE A 511 -19.59 34.58 -29.70
N LEU A 512 -19.67 34.75 -28.37
CA LEU A 512 -20.84 34.33 -27.59
C LEU A 512 -22.05 35.25 -27.81
N PHE A 513 -21.83 36.55 -28.04
CA PHE A 513 -22.90 37.48 -28.37
C PHE A 513 -23.46 37.29 -29.80
N ALA A 514 -22.64 36.87 -30.76
CA ALA A 514 -23.09 36.58 -32.12
C ALA A 514 -24.04 35.38 -32.18
N LEU A 515 -23.76 34.32 -31.41
CA LEU A 515 -24.63 33.13 -31.29
C LEU A 515 -25.97 33.44 -30.59
N TRP A 516 -25.97 34.33 -29.59
CA TRP A 516 -27.20 34.79 -28.94
C TRP A 516 -28.06 35.72 -29.82
N ALA A 517 -27.44 36.54 -30.66
CA ALA A 517 -28.14 37.39 -31.61
C ALA A 517 -28.77 36.60 -32.78
N LEU A 518 -28.10 35.54 -33.26
CA LEU A 518 -28.59 34.64 -34.30
C LEU A 518 -29.79 33.81 -33.82
N THR A 519 -29.76 33.31 -32.59
CA THR A 519 -30.89 32.57 -31.99
C THR A 519 -32.12 33.45 -31.74
N ARG A 520 -31.94 34.74 -31.36
CA ARG A 520 -33.05 35.71 -31.26
C ARG A 520 -33.66 36.10 -32.62
N ARG A 521 -32.87 36.17 -33.70
CA ARG A 521 -33.39 36.47 -35.05
C ARG A 521 -34.19 35.31 -35.65
N VAL A 522 -33.81 34.06 -35.37
CA VAL A 522 -34.57 32.89 -35.82
C VAL A 522 -35.91 32.77 -35.08
N ARG A 523 -35.95 33.09 -33.78
CA ARG A 523 -37.18 33.05 -32.96
C ARG A 523 -38.22 34.10 -33.40
N ARG A 524 -37.80 35.33 -33.70
CA ARG A 524 -38.71 36.41 -34.16
C ARG A 524 -39.28 36.21 -35.57
N ARG A 525 -38.71 35.31 -36.38
CA ARG A 525 -39.19 35.03 -37.75
C ARG A 525 -40.20 33.88 -37.79
N ALA A 526 -40.28 33.06 -36.75
CA ALA A 526 -41.25 31.98 -36.60
C ALA A 526 -42.61 32.47 -36.02
N GLU A 527 -42.66 33.66 -35.43
CA GLU A 527 -43.89 34.25 -34.86
C GLU A 527 -44.64 35.19 -35.84
N ARG A 528 -44.22 35.27 -37.12
CA ARG A 528 -44.83 36.14 -38.14
C ARG A 528 -45.18 35.44 -39.47
N THR A 529 -45.30 34.11 -39.47
CA THR A 529 -45.83 33.33 -40.61
C THR A 529 -46.75 32.25 -40.11
#